data_AF-A0A2V8UXW7-F1
#
_entry.id   AF-A0A2V8UXW7-F1
#
_cell.length_a   1.000
_cell.length_b   1.000
_cell.length_c   1.000
_cell.angle_alpha   90.00
_cell.angle_beta   90.00
_cell.angle_gamma   90.00
#
_symmetry.space_group_name_H-M   'P 1'
#
loop_
_entity.id
_entity.type
_entity.pdbx_description
1 polymer ?
#
loop_
_entity_poly.entity_id
_entity_poly.type
_entity_poly.pdbx_seq_one_letter_code
_entity_poly.pdbx_strand_id
1 'polypeptide(L)'
;MLEQRDGHWLQVLGRLKPGVNRDQARAALEVLTRQLAKTYPDERDAGVLVDRVVFIPPNVKKAATPIIMLVMGAVGLVLLIACANVANMLLSRAASRQKEIGIRLSLGATRLRLVKQLLTESLLIGLLGGAAGLLLASWISSLLLRVVQPPF
;
A
#
# COMPACT_ATOMS: atom_id res chain seq x y z
N MET A 1 -19.92 -27.20 29.87
CA MET A 1 -19.01 -26.13 29.38
C MET A 1 -19.32 -25.77 27.92
N LEU A 2 -20.58 -25.54 27.57
CA LEU A 2 -21.03 -25.13 26.22
C LEU A 2 -21.98 -23.92 26.27
N GLU A 3 -21.79 -23.05 27.26
CA GLU A 3 -22.64 -21.87 27.49
C GLU A 3 -21.83 -20.58 27.37
N GLN A 4 -21.15 -20.42 26.23
CA GLN A 4 -20.62 -19.12 25.86
C GLN A 4 -21.03 -18.83 24.42
N ARG A 5 -22.31 -18.49 24.27
CA ARG A 5 -22.95 -18.04 23.03
C ARG A 5 -22.89 -16.51 22.87
N ASP A 6 -21.96 -15.84 23.56
CA ASP A 6 -21.53 -14.46 23.27
C ASP A 6 -20.64 -14.39 22.02
N GLY A 7 -21.06 -15.12 20.99
CA GLY A 7 -20.33 -15.34 19.77
C GLY A 7 -20.54 -14.21 18.76
N HIS A 8 -20.16 -12.98 19.11
CA HIS A 8 -20.13 -11.86 18.16
C HIS A 8 -19.09 -12.06 17.01
N TRP A 9 -18.45 -13.24 16.94
CA TRP A 9 -17.51 -13.62 15.89
C TRP A 9 -18.20 -13.99 14.57
N LEU A 10 -19.51 -14.25 14.55
CA LEU A 10 -20.21 -14.69 13.35
C LEU A 10 -20.58 -13.50 12.46
N GLN A 11 -19.69 -13.15 11.53
CA GLN A 11 -19.96 -12.13 10.51
C GLN A 11 -20.61 -12.79 9.29
N VAL A 12 -21.90 -12.52 9.05
CA VAL A 12 -22.63 -13.06 7.90
C VAL A 12 -22.51 -12.11 6.71
N LEU A 13 -21.94 -12.60 5.61
CA LEU A 13 -21.85 -11.87 4.35
C LEU A 13 -23.03 -12.22 3.44
N GLY A 14 -23.80 -11.22 3.02
CA GLY A 14 -24.93 -11.39 2.11
C GLY A 14 -24.83 -10.46 0.91
N ARG A 15 -25.20 -10.96 -0.28
CA ARG A 15 -25.34 -10.13 -1.48
C ARG A 15 -26.76 -9.59 -1.59
N LEU A 16 -26.92 -8.27 -1.66
CA LEU A 16 -28.23 -7.65 -1.89
C LEU A 16 -28.74 -7.96 -3.30
N LYS A 17 -30.04 -8.19 -3.42
CA LYS A 17 -30.72 -8.32 -4.71
C LYS A 17 -30.66 -6.98 -5.47
N PRO A 18 -30.53 -6.97 -6.82
CA PRO A 18 -30.50 -5.73 -7.58
C PRO A 18 -31.74 -4.86 -7.29
N GLY A 19 -31.53 -3.57 -6.99
CA GLY A 19 -32.60 -2.61 -6.68
C GLY A 19 -33.01 -2.50 -5.21
N VAL A 20 -32.48 -3.34 -4.32
CA VAL A 20 -32.74 -3.23 -2.86
C VAL A 20 -31.75 -2.25 -2.23
N ASN A 21 -32.25 -1.23 -1.52
CA ASN A 21 -31.42 -0.28 -0.80
C ASN A 21 -31.02 -0.82 0.59
N ARG A 22 -29.93 -0.31 1.16
CA ARG A 22 -29.38 -0.74 2.47
C ARG A 22 -30.38 -0.60 3.60
N ASP A 23 -31.13 0.50 3.62
CA ASP A 23 -32.11 0.78 4.67
C ASP A 23 -33.24 -0.25 4.65
N GLN A 24 -33.64 -0.71 3.46
CA GLN A 24 -34.63 -1.77 3.30
C GLN A 24 -34.09 -3.12 3.76
N ALA A 25 -32.82 -3.44 3.42
CA ALA A 25 -32.18 -4.67 3.90
C ALA A 25 -32.00 -4.68 5.42
N ARG A 26 -31.65 -3.52 6.01
CA ARG A 26 -31.52 -3.34 7.46
C ARG A 26 -32.86 -3.52 8.17
N ALA A 27 -33.92 -2.89 7.65
CA ALA A 27 -35.27 -3.02 8.20
C ALA A 27 -35.77 -4.48 8.13
N ALA A 28 -35.55 -5.17 7.01
CA ALA A 28 -35.94 -6.58 6.86
C ALA A 28 -35.18 -7.49 7.82
N LEU A 29 -33.87 -7.27 7.99
CA LEU A 29 -33.05 -8.01 8.95
C LEU A 29 -33.49 -7.73 10.38
N GLU A 30 -33.78 -6.48 10.74
CA GLU A 30 -34.24 -6.11 12.09
C GLU A 30 -35.56 -6.79 12.46
N VAL A 31 -36.48 -6.95 11.50
CA VAL A 31 -37.71 -7.72 11.70
C VAL A 31 -37.39 -9.18 12.00
N LEU A 32 -36.48 -9.79 11.23
CA LEU A 32 -36.04 -11.17 11.44
C LEU A 32 -35.34 -11.34 12.80
N THR A 33 -34.49 -10.40 13.22
CA THR A 33 -33.84 -10.46 14.55
C THR A 33 -34.84 -10.31 15.68
N ARG A 34 -35.81 -9.39 15.56
CA ARG A 34 -36.87 -9.23 16.57
C ARG A 34 -37.73 -10.49 16.68
N GLN A 35 -37.95 -11.19 15.58
CA GLN A 35 -38.67 -12.46 15.58
C GLN A 35 -37.83 -13.58 16.20
N LEU A 36 -36.54 -13.65 15.90
CA LEU A 36 -35.60 -14.59 16.53
C LEU A 36 -35.45 -14.36 18.03
N ALA A 37 -35.38 -13.10 18.49
CA ALA A 37 -35.29 -12.73 19.90
C ALA A 37 -36.51 -13.15 20.72
N LYS A 38 -37.69 -13.31 20.08
CA LYS A 38 -38.88 -13.87 20.73
C LYS A 38 -38.77 -15.39 20.92
N THR A 39 -38.06 -16.08 20.03
CA THR A 39 -37.88 -17.54 20.08
C THR A 39 -36.68 -17.94 20.95
N TYR A 40 -35.67 -17.07 21.08
CA TYR A 40 -34.47 -17.29 21.89
C TYR A 40 -34.20 -16.06 22.80
N PRO A 41 -34.78 -16.05 24.02
CA PRO A 41 -34.70 -14.90 24.94
C PRO A 41 -33.32 -14.63 25.54
N ASP A 42 -32.40 -15.61 25.51
CA ASP A 42 -31.07 -15.52 26.13
C ASP A 42 -30.03 -14.76 25.28
N GLU A 43 -30.28 -14.49 24.00
CA GLU A 43 -29.35 -13.78 23.08
C GLU A 43 -29.78 -12.32 22.86
N ARG A 44 -30.09 -11.62 23.97
CA ARG A 44 -30.91 -10.40 23.97
C ARG A 44 -30.27 -9.13 23.40
N ASP A 45 -28.98 -9.15 23.03
CA ASP A 45 -28.23 -7.94 22.63
C ASP A 45 -27.45 -8.06 21.29
N ALA A 46 -27.85 -8.97 20.40
CA ALA A 46 -27.26 -9.04 19.05
C ALA A 46 -27.83 -7.94 18.13
N GLY A 47 -27.40 -6.69 18.33
CA GLY A 47 -27.69 -5.59 17.40
C GLY A 47 -27.19 -5.91 15.99
N VAL A 48 -28.09 -5.97 15.00
CA VAL A 48 -27.70 -6.27 13.61
C VAL A 48 -27.12 -5.04 12.94
N LEU A 49 -25.81 -5.02 12.80
CA LEU A 49 -25.09 -4.02 12.02
C LEU A 49 -24.98 -4.49 10.57
N VAL A 50 -25.94 -4.07 9.74
CA VAL A 50 -25.82 -4.20 8.28
C VAL A 50 -24.88 -3.11 7.78
N ASP A 51 -23.63 -3.48 7.51
CA ASP A 51 -22.66 -2.61 6.86
C ASP A 51 -22.14 -3.26 5.58
N ARG A 52 -21.56 -2.46 4.69
CA ARG A 52 -20.90 -2.96 3.49
C ARG A 52 -19.79 -3.92 3.92
N VAL A 53 -19.73 -5.09 3.29
CA VAL A 53 -18.54 -5.95 3.36
C VAL A 53 -17.37 -5.15 2.78
N VAL A 54 -16.53 -4.63 3.67
CA VAL A 54 -15.23 -4.07 3.32
C VAL A 54 -14.20 -5.09 3.77
N PHE A 55 -13.41 -5.60 2.81
CA PHE A 55 -12.32 -6.57 3.05
C PHE A 55 -11.30 -6.08 4.09
N ILE A 56 -11.28 -4.77 4.35
CA ILE A 56 -10.49 -4.12 5.39
C ILE A 56 -11.47 -3.37 6.31
N PRO A 57 -11.62 -3.79 7.57
CA PRO A 57 -12.47 -3.10 8.53
C PRO A 57 -12.15 -1.59 8.60
N PRO A 58 -13.15 -0.70 8.67
CA PRO A 58 -12.93 0.75 8.60
C PRO A 58 -12.02 1.29 9.72
N ASN A 59 -12.02 0.65 10.89
CA ASN A 59 -11.08 0.89 11.99
C ASN A 59 -9.62 0.56 11.61
N VAL A 60 -9.39 -0.55 10.90
CA VAL A 60 -8.06 -0.94 10.40
C VAL A 60 -7.58 0.02 9.33
N LYS A 61 -8.45 0.44 8.41
CA LYS A 61 -8.10 1.44 7.38
C LYS A 61 -7.68 2.77 8.01
N LYS A 62 -8.43 3.25 9.01
CA LYS A 62 -8.10 4.50 9.73
C LYS A 62 -6.76 4.41 10.48
N ALA A 63 -6.46 3.26 11.10
CA ALA A 63 -5.19 3.03 11.78
C ALA A 63 -4.00 2.87 10.80
N ALA A 64 -4.21 2.22 9.65
CA ALA A 64 -3.16 1.96 8.67
C ALA A 64 -2.79 3.19 7.82
N THR A 65 -3.74 4.08 7.55
CA THR A 65 -3.52 5.28 6.71
C THR A 65 -2.33 6.14 7.16
N PRO A 66 -2.20 6.55 8.44
CA PRO A 66 -1.07 7.36 8.87
C PRO A 66 0.27 6.61 8.80
N ILE A 67 0.27 5.30 9.10
CA ILE A 67 1.47 4.47 9.00
C ILE A 67 1.95 4.37 7.55
N ILE A 68 1.03 4.12 6.61
CA ILE A 68 1.34 4.09 5.18
C ILE A 68 1.87 5.45 4.72
N MET A 69 1.26 6.56 5.11
CA MET A 69 1.76 7.90 4.79
C MET A 69 3.17 8.15 5.33
N LEU A 70 3.45 7.72 6.56
CA LEU A 70 4.77 7.86 7.18
C LEU A 70 5.84 7.05 6.42
N VAL A 71 5.53 5.79 6.06
CA VAL A 71 6.43 4.97 5.25
C VAL A 71 6.64 5.58 3.87
N MET A 72 5.58 6.10 3.23
CA MET A 72 5.67 6.78 1.93
C MET A 72 6.58 8.03 2.01
N GLY A 73 6.45 8.80 3.08
CA GLY A 73 7.33 9.95 3.36
C GLY A 73 8.78 9.53 3.56
N ALA A 74 9.03 8.48 4.34
CA ALA A 74 10.37 7.92 4.55
C ALA A 74 11.01 7.45 3.23
N VAL A 75 10.25 6.74 2.39
CA VAL A 75 10.71 6.33 1.04
C VAL A 75 11.03 7.55 0.17
N GLY A 76 10.22 8.60 0.22
CA GLY A 76 10.50 9.86 -0.47
C GLY A 76 11.80 10.52 -0.03
N LEU A 77 12.08 10.54 1.28
CA LEU A 77 13.35 11.05 1.81
C LEU A 77 14.54 10.21 1.37
N VAL A 78 14.42 8.87 1.41
CA VAL A 78 15.47 7.97 0.91
C VAL A 78 15.74 8.20 -0.57
N LEU A 79 14.70 8.41 -1.38
CA LEU A 79 14.85 8.76 -2.80
C LEU A 79 15.58 10.10 -2.98
N LEU A 80 15.26 11.11 -2.18
CA LEU A 80 15.95 12.40 -2.19
C LEU A 80 17.43 12.26 -1.80
N ILE A 81 17.75 11.45 -0.78
CA ILE A 81 19.13 11.17 -0.38
C ILE A 81 19.88 10.48 -1.53
N ALA A 82 19.26 9.49 -2.18
CA ALA A 82 19.84 8.84 -3.34
C ALA A 82 20.12 9.83 -4.48
N CYS A 83 19.16 10.72 -4.80
CA CYS A 83 19.33 11.77 -5.78
C CYS A 83 20.47 12.74 -5.42
N ALA A 84 20.57 13.15 -4.15
CA ALA A 84 21.64 14.01 -3.66
C ALA A 84 23.01 13.33 -3.78
N ASN A 85 23.09 12.03 -3.49
CA ASN A 85 24.33 11.25 -3.64
C ASN A 85 24.77 11.15 -5.10
N VAL A 86 23.83 10.95 -6.04
CA VAL A 86 24.12 10.99 -7.48
C VAL A 86 24.62 12.36 -7.91
N ALA A 87 23.99 13.44 -7.44
CA ALA A 87 24.43 14.81 -7.73
C ALA A 87 25.84 15.09 -7.19
N ASN A 88 26.14 14.67 -5.96
CA ASN A 88 27.48 14.81 -5.36
C ASN A 88 28.53 13.98 -6.12
N MET A 89 28.17 12.78 -6.57
CA MET A 89 29.06 11.93 -7.35
C MET A 89 29.37 12.53 -8.73
N LEU A 90 28.37 13.16 -9.38
CA LEU A 90 28.54 13.95 -10.60
C LEU A 90 29.48 15.15 -10.36
N LEU A 91 29.29 15.88 -9.25
CA LEU A 91 30.11 17.03 -8.87
C LEU A 91 31.56 16.63 -8.60
N SER A 92 31.78 15.55 -7.87
CA SER A 92 33.12 15.03 -7.54
C SER A 92 33.89 14.60 -8.80
N ARG A 93 33.23 13.89 -9.73
CA ARG A 93 33.85 13.50 -11.01
C ARG A 93 34.10 14.69 -11.93
N ALA A 94 33.27 15.73 -11.86
CA ALA A 94 33.49 16.99 -12.59
C ALA A 94 34.69 17.77 -12.02
N ALA A 95 34.85 17.79 -10.69
CA ALA A 95 35.98 18.41 -10.00
C ALA A 95 37.31 17.69 -10.30
N SER A 96 37.32 16.34 -10.31
CA SER A 96 38.54 15.57 -10.61
C SER A 96 39.03 15.72 -12.05
N ARG A 97 38.13 16.00 -13.01
CA ARG A 97 38.46 16.23 -14.42
C ARG A 97 38.48 17.70 -14.81
N GLN A 98 38.41 18.62 -13.84
CA GLN A 98 38.29 20.06 -14.06
C GLN A 98 39.46 20.64 -14.89
N LYS A 99 40.68 20.07 -14.77
CA LYS A 99 41.85 20.45 -15.59
C LYS A 99 41.72 20.05 -17.06
N GLU A 100 41.37 18.79 -17.37
CA GLU A 100 41.13 18.34 -18.76
C GLU A 100 39.98 19.11 -19.41
N ILE A 101 38.95 19.39 -18.62
CA ILE A 101 37.77 20.12 -19.03
C ILE A 101 38.08 21.60 -19.34
N GLY A 102 38.95 22.24 -18.55
CA GLY A 102 39.42 23.60 -18.81
C GLY A 102 40.19 23.69 -20.13
N ILE A 103 41.06 22.72 -20.41
CA ILE A 103 41.85 22.63 -21.64
C ILE A 103 40.97 22.32 -22.87
N ARG A 104 39.96 21.45 -22.72
CA ARG A 104 39.00 21.17 -23.80
C ARG A 104 38.08 22.34 -24.09
N LEU A 105 37.68 23.11 -23.08
CA LEU A 105 36.87 24.32 -23.29
C LEU A 105 37.62 25.40 -24.08
N SER A 106 38.91 25.60 -23.80
CA SER A 106 39.74 26.51 -24.59
C SER A 106 39.96 26.00 -26.03
N LEU A 107 39.75 24.71 -26.28
CA LEU A 107 39.73 24.06 -27.60
C LEU A 107 38.30 23.87 -28.18
N GLY A 108 37.24 24.33 -27.50
CA GLY A 108 35.84 24.24 -27.96
C GLY A 108 35.10 22.91 -27.68
N ALA A 109 35.71 21.95 -26.99
CA ALA A 109 35.12 20.63 -26.71
C ALA A 109 34.32 20.55 -25.38
N THR A 110 33.19 19.85 -25.43
CA THR A 110 32.06 20.04 -24.51
C THR A 110 32.08 19.15 -23.26
N ARG A 111 31.95 19.78 -22.07
CA ARG A 111 31.70 19.15 -20.75
C ARG A 111 30.48 18.20 -20.71
N LEU A 112 29.59 18.35 -21.68
CA LEU A 112 28.31 17.68 -21.78
C LEU A 112 28.40 16.14 -21.90
N ARG A 113 29.50 15.61 -22.47
CA ARG A 113 29.63 14.17 -22.73
C ARG A 113 29.80 13.34 -21.46
N LEU A 114 30.57 13.87 -20.50
CA LEU A 114 30.81 13.21 -19.21
C LEU A 114 29.56 13.23 -18.33
N VAL A 115 28.85 14.37 -18.32
CA VAL A 115 27.57 14.53 -17.62
C VAL A 115 26.53 13.59 -18.21
N LYS A 116 26.43 13.48 -19.55
CA LYS A 116 25.54 12.53 -20.21
C LYS A 116 25.87 11.08 -19.85
N GLN A 117 27.14 10.67 -19.90
CA GLN A 117 27.55 9.30 -19.60
C GLN A 117 27.20 8.90 -18.17
N LEU A 118 27.46 9.77 -17.20
CA LEU A 118 27.14 9.53 -15.80
C LEU A 118 25.64 9.52 -15.53
N LEU A 119 24.90 10.46 -16.13
CA LEU A 119 23.43 10.45 -16.06
C LEU A 119 22.87 9.17 -16.64
N THR A 120 23.38 8.68 -17.77
CA THR A 120 22.93 7.40 -18.35
C THR A 120 23.31 6.21 -17.48
N GLU A 121 24.47 6.21 -16.84
CA GLU A 121 24.93 5.13 -15.96
C GLU A 121 24.11 5.08 -14.67
N SER A 122 23.87 6.23 -14.04
CA SER A 122 22.99 6.34 -12.87
C SER A 122 21.53 6.05 -13.19
N LEU A 123 21.04 6.48 -14.36
CA LEU A 123 19.68 6.18 -14.81
C LEU A 123 19.50 4.69 -15.10
N LEU A 124 20.49 4.03 -15.70
CA LEU A 124 20.49 2.58 -15.91
C LEU A 124 20.44 1.83 -14.58
N ILE A 125 21.29 2.19 -13.61
CA ILE A 125 21.29 1.57 -12.29
C ILE A 125 19.96 1.84 -11.57
N GLY A 126 19.43 3.06 -11.65
CA GLY A 126 18.14 3.42 -11.09
C GLY A 126 16.98 2.63 -11.71
N LEU A 127 16.97 2.46 -13.03
CA LEU A 127 15.98 1.65 -13.73
C LEU A 127 16.08 0.17 -13.37
N LEU A 128 17.29 -0.39 -13.29
CA LEU A 128 17.51 -1.77 -12.87
C LEU A 128 17.06 -1.99 -11.42
N GLY A 129 17.41 -1.07 -10.51
CA GLY A 129 16.96 -1.11 -9.13
C GLY A 129 15.44 -0.98 -9.00
N GLY A 130 14.82 -0.08 -9.76
CA GLY A 130 13.37 0.08 -9.81
C GLY A 130 12.64 -1.14 -10.37
N ALA A 131 13.15 -1.73 -11.45
CA ALA A 131 12.61 -2.95 -12.04
C ALA A 131 12.74 -4.14 -11.07
N ALA A 132 13.89 -4.30 -10.43
CA ALA A 132 14.10 -5.32 -9.40
C ALA A 132 13.17 -5.11 -8.20
N GLY A 133 12.99 -3.86 -7.76
CA GLY A 133 12.05 -3.51 -6.69
C GLY A 133 10.61 -3.83 -7.03
N LEU A 134 10.16 -3.54 -8.25
CA LEU A 134 8.82 -3.89 -8.75
C LEU A 134 8.61 -5.40 -8.82
N LEU A 135 9.60 -6.14 -9.30
CA LEU A 135 9.58 -7.61 -9.33
C LEU A 135 9.47 -8.17 -7.91
N LEU A 136 10.30 -7.72 -6.98
CA LEU A 136 10.26 -8.12 -5.58
C LEU A 136 8.91 -7.78 -4.94
N ALA A 137 8.37 -6.58 -5.19
CA ALA A 137 7.05 -6.19 -4.69
C ALA A 137 5.96 -7.15 -5.19
N SER A 138 5.95 -7.48 -6.49
CA SER A 138 4.98 -8.41 -7.07
C SER A 138 5.09 -9.82 -6.46
N TRP A 139 6.31 -10.29 -6.23
CA TRP A 139 6.58 -11.58 -5.60
C TRP A 139 6.12 -11.62 -4.15
N ILE A 140 6.51 -10.60 -3.36
CA ILE A 140 6.15 -10.50 -1.95
C ILE A 140 4.64 -10.37 -1.79
N SER A 141 3.98 -9.54 -2.59
CA SER A 141 2.51 -9.41 -2.56
C SER A 141 1.82 -10.75 -2.87
N SER A 142 2.30 -11.47 -3.87
CA SER A 142 1.75 -12.80 -4.23
C SER A 142 1.94 -13.82 -3.11
N LEU A 143 3.10 -13.78 -2.42
CA LEU A 143 3.42 -14.69 -1.32
C LEU A 143 2.61 -14.34 -0.06
N LEU A 144 2.44 -13.05 0.22
CA LEU A 144 1.63 -12.55 1.33
C LEU A 144 0.15 -12.95 1.18
N LEU A 145 -0.41 -12.84 -0.03
CA LEU A 145 -1.79 -13.25 -0.31
C LEU A 145 -1.98 -14.76 -0.11
N ARG A 146 -0.99 -15.58 -0.47
CA ARG A 146 -1.02 -17.04 -0.23
C ARG A 146 -0.93 -17.42 1.24
N VAL A 147 -0.26 -16.61 2.07
CA VAL A 147 -0.14 -16.85 3.52
C VAL A 147 -1.36 -16.33 4.29
N VAL A 148 -1.92 -15.20 3.87
CA VAL A 148 -3.07 -14.55 4.54
C VAL A 148 -4.41 -15.18 4.17
N GLN A 149 -4.56 -15.74 2.96
CA GLN A 149 -5.72 -16.56 2.60
C GLN A 149 -5.36 -18.04 2.79
N PRO A 150 -5.59 -18.65 3.97
CA PRO A 150 -5.60 -20.10 4.04
C PRO A 150 -6.68 -20.62 3.08
N PRO A 151 -6.40 -21.68 2.31
CA PRO A 151 -7.32 -22.19 1.30
C PRO A 151 -8.50 -22.91 1.95
N PHE A 152 -9.52 -22.18 2.42
CA PHE A 152 -10.83 -22.73 2.80
C PHE A 152 -11.96 -21.72 2.50
#